data_AF-A0A7S7ZE53-F1
#
_entry.id   AF-A0A7S7ZE53-F1
#
_cell.length_a   1.000
_cell.length_b   1.000
_cell.length_c   1.000
_cell.angle_alpha   90.00
_cell.angle_beta   90.00
_cell.angle_gamma   90.00
#
_symmetry.space_group_name_H-M   'P 1'
#
loop_
_entity.id
_entity.type
_entity.pdbx_description
1 polymer ?
#
loop_
_entity_poly.entity_id
_entity_poly.type
_entity_poly.pdbx_seq_one_letter_code
_entity_poly.pdbx_strand_id
1 'polypeptide(L)' 'MLDLDLARIRTHRNNLSRYRRLLKTKLSDLERQFIERRLAEEQAALEALAADAFPVAFTVPRPSSASSMRGAEP' A
#
# COMPACT_ATOMS: atom_id res chain seq x y z
N MET A 1 19.44 12.09 -12.34
CA MET A 1 18.17 11.45 -12.74
C MET A 1 17.76 10.39 -11.74
N LEU A 2 18.61 9.39 -11.45
CA LEU A 2 18.34 8.35 -10.45
C LEU A 2 17.95 8.90 -9.05
N ASP A 3 18.56 9.99 -8.58
CA ASP A 3 18.22 10.59 -7.28
C ASP A 3 16.80 11.14 -7.22
N LEU A 4 16.28 11.65 -8.34
CA LEU A 4 14.92 12.18 -8.43
C LEU A 4 13.89 11.04 -8.37
N ASP A 5 14.18 9.94 -9.06
CA ASP A 5 13.32 8.75 -9.06
C ASP A 5 13.32 8.08 -7.69
N LEU A 6 14.50 7.99 -7.04
CA LEU A 6 14.61 7.50 -5.67
C LEU A 6 13.87 8.40 -4.66
N ALA A 7 13.95 9.72 -4.83
CA ALA A 7 13.21 10.68 -4.01
C ALA A 7 11.69 10.53 -4.20
N ARG A 8 11.22 10.30 -5.43
CA ARG A 8 9.80 10.00 -5.71
C ARG A 8 9.36 8.70 -5.07
N ILE A 9 10.11 7.60 -5.25
CA ILE A 9 9.81 6.30 -4.63
C ILE A 9 9.71 6.42 -3.10
N ARG A 10 10.65 7.14 -2.47
CA ARG A 10 10.63 7.40 -1.03
C ARG A 10 9.39 8.21 -0.60
N THR A 11 9.03 9.23 -1.39
CA THR A 11 7.86 10.07 -1.13
C THR A 11 6.58 9.25 -1.17
N HIS A 12 6.38 8.45 -2.22
CA HIS A 12 5.20 7.60 -2.34
C HIS A 12 5.12 6.54 -1.22
N ARG A 13 6.24 5.92 -0.80
CA ARG A 13 6.23 5.00 0.36
C ARG A 13 5.84 5.70 1.67
N ASN A 14 6.29 6.93 1.87
CA ASN A 14 5.92 7.72 3.05
C ASN A 14 4.42 8.07 3.02
N ASN A 15 3.90 8.48 1.86
CA ASN A 15 2.47 8.75 1.67
C ASN A 15 1.63 7.51 1.96
N LEU A 16 2.02 6.35 1.42
CA LEU A 16 1.33 5.07 1.63
C LEU A 16 1.27 4.70 3.12
N SER A 17 2.39 4.85 3.84
CA SER A 17 2.47 4.58 5.28
C SER A 17 1.60 5.53 6.08
N ARG A 18 1.56 6.81 5.69
CA ARG A 18 0.71 7.83 6.32
C ARG A 18 -0.77 7.54 6.09
N TYR A 19 -1.18 7.21 4.88
CA TYR A 19 -2.58 6.88 4.56
C TYR A 19 -3.03 5.59 5.27
N ARG A 20 -2.17 4.56 5.34
CA ARG A 20 -2.45 3.36 6.15
C ARG A 20 -2.64 3.67 7.63
N ARG A 21 -1.90 4.64 8.18
CA ARG A 21 -2.07 5.08 9.57
C ARG A 21 -3.36 5.89 9.74
N LEU A 22 -3.71 6.72 8.76
CA LEU A 22 -4.94 7.51 8.77
C LEU A 22 -6.19 6.62 8.72
N LEU A 23 -6.17 5.53 7.95
CA LEU A 23 -7.27 4.56 7.92
C LEU A 23 -7.55 3.86 9.27
N LYS A 24 -6.61 3.91 10.21
CA LYS A 24 -6.77 3.39 11.58
C LYS A 24 -7.40 4.39 12.54
N THR A 25 -7.56 5.66 12.15
CA THR A 25 -8.22 6.67 12.98
C THR A 25 -9.72 6.70 12.70
N LYS A 26 -10.47 7.48 13.49
CA LYS A 26 -11.87 7.76 13.20
C LYS A 26 -11.93 8.67 11.98
N LEU A 27 -12.63 8.24 10.94
CA LEU A 27 -12.84 8.93 9.68
C LEU A 27 -14.30 8.76 9.30
N SER A 28 -14.87 9.76 8.65
CA SER A 28 -16.15 9.61 7.94
C SER A 28 -16.00 8.68 6.73
N ASP A 29 -17.13 8.15 6.25
CA ASP A 29 -17.13 7.28 5.07
C ASP A 29 -16.62 7.97 3.81
N LEU A 30 -16.83 9.29 3.70
CA LEU A 30 -16.32 10.10 2.60
C LEU A 30 -14.79 10.24 2.67
N GLU A 31 -14.27 10.55 3.86
CA GLU A 31 -12.82 10.64 4.08
C GLU A 31 -12.14 9.30 3.84
N ARG A 32 -12.74 8.20 4.32
CA ARG A 32 -12.25 6.84 4.10
C ARG A 32 -12.16 6.52 2.61
N GLN A 33 -13.23 6.73 1.85
CA GLN A 33 -13.24 6.48 0.40
C GLN A 33 -12.21 7.34 -0.34
N PHE A 34 -12.08 8.61 0.06
CA PHE A 34 -11.05 9.49 -0.49
C PHE A 34 -9.65 8.93 -0.23
N ILE A 35 -9.36 8.51 1.00
CA ILE A 35 -8.05 7.97 1.38
C ILE A 35 -7.77 6.66 0.68
N GLU A 36 -8.75 5.75 0.56
CA GLU A 36 -8.61 4.48 -0.14
C GLU A 36 -8.32 4.68 -1.63
N ARG A 37 -9.04 5.59 -2.28
CA ARG A 37 -8.75 5.97 -3.68
C ARG A 37 -7.34 6.54 -3.82
N ARG A 38 -6.95 7.48 -2.96
CA ARG A 38 -5.59 8.06 -2.97
C ARG A 38 -4.52 6.99 -2.72
N LEU A 39 -4.79 6.03 -1.85
CA LEU A 39 -3.88 4.93 -1.56
C LEU A 39 -3.67 4.03 -2.78
N ALA A 40 -4.72 3.74 -3.56
CA ALA A 40 -4.62 3.00 -4.82
C ALA A 40 -3.84 3.79 -5.88
N GLU A 41 -4.07 5.11 -6.00
CA GLU A 41 -3.33 5.98 -6.92
C GLU A 41 -1.82 6.00 -6.61
N GLU A 42 -1.44 6.14 -5.33
CA GLU A 42 -0.03 6.14 -4.92
C GLU A 42 0.64 4.78 -5.12
N GLN A 43 -0.09 3.68 -4.92
CA GLN A 43 0.41 2.33 -5.17
C GLN A 43 0.66 2.10 -6.67
N ALA A 44 -0.28 2.53 -7.53
CA ALA A 44 -0.12 2.45 -8.98
C ALA A 44 1.05 3.32 -9.49
N ALA A 45 1.24 4.52 -8.93
CA ALA A 45 2.38 5.37 -9.26
C ALA A 45 3.71 4.73 -8.86
N LEU A 46 3.78 4.08 -7.70
CA LEU A 46 4.95 3.30 -7.29
C LEU A 46 5.21 2.12 -8.20
N GLU A 47 4.17 1.39 -8.61
CA GLU A 47 4.31 0.25 -9.52
C GLU A 47 4.78 0.70 -10.90
N ALA A 48 4.28 1.81 -11.43
CA ALA A 48 4.75 2.39 -12.68
C ALA A 48 6.22 2.83 -12.58
N LEU A 49 6.60 3.54 -11.51
CA LEU A 49 7.98 3.95 -11.28
C LEU A 49 8.91 2.75 -11.06
N ALA A 50 8.43 1.71 -10.37
CA ALA A 50 9.20 0.49 -10.18
C ALA A 50 9.36 -0.26 -11.51
N ALA A 51 8.32 -0.41 -12.32
CA ALA A 51 8.41 -1.05 -13.62
C ALA A 51 9.37 -0.33 -14.57
N ASP A 52 9.40 1.00 -14.51
CA ASP A 52 10.29 1.85 -15.31
C ASP A 52 11.74 1.84 -14.79
N ALA A 53 11.94 1.87 -13.47
CA ALA A 53 13.28 1.94 -12.84
C ALA A 53 13.93 0.56 -12.58
N PHE A 54 13.14 -0.48 -12.33
CA PHE A 54 13.59 -1.82 -11.97
C PHE A 54 12.56 -2.88 -12.45
N PRO A 55 12.80 -3.60 -13.56
CA PRO A 55 11.86 -4.57 -14.11
C PRO A 55 11.60 -5.83 -13.24
N VAL A 56 11.98 -5.82 -11.96
CA VAL A 56 11.73 -6.90 -11.01
C VAL A 56 10.62 -6.48 -10.05
N ALA A 57 9.43 -6.99 -10.33
CA ALA A 57 8.19 -6.80 -9.59
C ALA A 57 8.39 -6.94 -8.07
N PHE A 58 8.16 -5.85 -7.33
CA PHE A 58 7.93 -5.90 -5.89
C PHE A 58 6.52 -6.48 -5.67
N THR A 59 6.40 -7.81 -5.73
CA THR A 59 5.19 -8.50 -5.28
C THR A 59 5.08 -8.24 -3.77
N VAL A 60 4.20 -7.32 -3.38
CA VAL A 60 3.82 -7.15 -1.97
C VAL A 60 3.31 -8.53 -1.51
N PRO A 61 3.90 -9.17 -0.48
CA PRO A 61 3.36 -10.41 0.03
C PRO A 61 2.01 -10.07 0.63
N ARG A 62 0.93 -10.45 -0.06
CA ARG A 62 -0.42 -10.47 0.49
C ARG A 62 -0.33 -11.33 1.76
N PRO A 63 -0.63 -10.79 2.97
CA PRO A 63 -0.66 -11.62 4.15
C PRO A 63 -1.74 -12.68 3.91
N SER A 64 -1.31 -13.92 3.73
CA SER A 64 -2.18 -15.08 3.60
C SER A 64 -3.12 -15.07 4.80
N SER A 65 -4.38 -14.77 4.53
CA SER A 65 -5.46 -14.96 5.48
C SER A 65 -5.56 -16.46 5.74
N ALA A 66 -4.79 -16.96 6.71
CA ALA A 66 -4.99 -18.28 7.27
C ALA A 66 -6.29 -18.21 8.08
N SER A 67 -7.38 -18.46 7.36
CA SER A 67 -8.71 -18.68 7.88
C SER A 67 -8.67 -19.86 8.86
N SER A 68 -8.90 -19.53 10.12
CA SER A 68 -9.75 -20.25 11.08
C SER A 68 -10.18 -21.67 10.68
N MET A 69 -9.56 -22.69 11.27
CA MET A 69 -10.29 -23.93 11.58
C MET A 69 -10.50 -24.03 13.08
N ARG A 70 -11.77 -23.87 13.46
CA ARG A 70 -12.38 -24.16 14.75
C ARG A 70 -12.41 -25.67 15.01
N GLY A 71 -12.50 -26.02 16.29
CA GLY A 71 -13.14 -27.25 16.80
C GLY A 71 -12.14 -28.35 17.13
N ALA A 72 -11.78 -28.56 18.41
CA ALA A 72 -12.54 -29.32 19.42
C ALA A 72 -12.45 -30.84 19.21
N GLU A 73 -11.56 -31.46 19.99
CA GLU A 73 -11.68 -32.68 20.86
C GLU A 73 -12.66 -33.83 20.52
N PRO A 74 -12.45 -35.06 21.01
CA PRO A 74 -11.69 -35.46 22.23
C PRO A 74 -10.60 -36.53 22.05
#